data_AF-A0A927DUG8-F1
#
_entry.id   AF-A0A927DUG8-F1
#
_cell.length_a   1.000
_cell.length_b   1.000
_cell.length_c   1.000
_cell.angle_alpha   90.00
_cell.angle_beta   90.00
_cell.angle_gamma   90.00
#
_symmetry.space_group_name_H-M   'P 1'
#
loop_
_entity.id
_entity.type
_entity.pdbx_description
1 polymer ?
#
loop_
_entity_poly.entity_id
_entity_poly.type
_entity_poly.pdbx_seq_one_letter_code
_entity_poly.pdbx_strand_id
1 'polypeptide(L)'
;MPAICSPLTSWRQTPAAGRGCCVNLRATLQNSVPRVEQVATLADPIHFAVVDQQRGKAVGSLALMRIDIAHGVVEVGHVHFSPLLSRTAMATEAHWLLMQYVFDTLGYRRYEWKCNSLNIPSARAARRLGFQYEGRFRRGAGE
;
A
#
# COMPACT_ATOMS: atom_id res chain seq x y z
N MET A 1 -8.92 -4.35 30.68
CA MET A 1 -9.07 -3.20 29.75
C MET A 1 -9.45 -3.76 28.39
N PRO A 2 -10.65 -3.52 27.84
CA PRO A 2 -10.97 -4.05 26.52
C PRO A 2 -10.23 -3.21 25.47
N ALA A 3 -9.60 -3.88 24.50
CA ALA A 3 -8.95 -3.26 23.37
C ALA A 3 -9.97 -2.37 22.62
N ILE A 4 -9.68 -1.08 22.50
CA ILE A 4 -10.45 -0.17 21.65
C ILE A 4 -10.14 -0.55 20.20
N CYS A 5 -10.92 -1.48 19.66
CA CYS A 5 -10.89 -1.83 18.24
C CYS A 5 -11.37 -0.61 17.45
N SER A 6 -10.42 0.18 16.95
CA SER A 6 -10.74 1.39 16.19
C SER A 6 -11.36 0.98 14.85
N PRO A 7 -12.46 1.61 14.40
CA PRO A 7 -13.12 1.21 13.16
C PRO A 7 -12.19 1.37 11.96
N LEU A 8 -12.17 0.40 11.05
CA LEU A 8 -11.45 0.48 9.78
C LEU A 8 -12.34 1.09 8.70
N THR A 9 -11.76 1.85 7.79
CA THR A 9 -12.43 2.40 6.61
C THR A 9 -11.88 1.75 5.34
N SER A 10 -12.75 1.34 4.41
CA SER A 10 -12.40 0.70 3.14
C SER A 10 -12.57 1.64 1.95
N TRP A 11 -11.65 1.58 1.00
CA TRP A 11 -11.70 2.32 -0.26
C TRP A 11 -11.33 1.46 -1.47
N ARG A 12 -11.88 1.75 -2.68
CA ARG A 12 -11.64 1.02 -3.96
C ARG A 12 -11.11 1.94 -5.05
N GLN A 13 -10.20 1.43 -5.90
CA GLN A 13 -9.88 2.05 -7.20
C GLN A 13 -10.13 1.11 -8.41
N THR A 14 -10.28 1.70 -9.60
CA THR A 14 -10.41 1.07 -10.93
C THR A 14 -9.36 1.68 -11.90
N PRO A 15 -8.99 1.02 -13.02
CA PRO A 15 -7.84 1.43 -13.84
C PRO A 15 -7.94 2.86 -14.39
N ALA A 16 -6.82 3.60 -14.41
CA ALA A 16 -6.69 4.92 -15.03
C ALA A 16 -5.30 5.10 -15.68
N ALA A 17 -5.26 5.79 -16.84
CA ALA A 17 -4.07 6.02 -17.66
C ALA A 17 -3.10 7.07 -17.06
N GLY A 18 -1.78 6.81 -17.07
CA GLY A 18 -0.78 7.58 -16.32
C GLY A 18 0.26 8.38 -17.11
N ARG A 19 1.32 8.86 -16.41
CA ARG A 19 2.60 9.44 -16.91
C ARG A 19 3.71 9.49 -15.82
N GLY A 20 4.95 9.10 -16.18
CA GLY A 20 6.27 9.56 -15.65
C GLY A 20 6.80 8.91 -14.35
N CYS A 21 8.10 8.55 -14.28
CA CYS A 21 8.72 7.71 -13.24
C CYS A 21 10.06 8.29 -12.68
N CYS A 22 10.15 8.67 -11.40
CA CYS A 22 11.38 8.92 -10.61
C CYS A 22 11.59 7.93 -9.44
N VAL A 23 10.70 6.96 -9.30
CA VAL A 23 10.70 5.90 -8.29
C VAL A 23 10.98 4.57 -8.94
N ASN A 24 11.83 3.75 -8.31
CA ASN A 24 11.84 2.32 -8.62
C ASN A 24 11.14 1.55 -7.49
N LEU A 25 10.08 0.83 -7.83
CA LEU A 25 9.57 -0.23 -6.98
C LEU A 25 10.34 -1.50 -7.29
N ARG A 26 11.31 -1.82 -6.45
CA ARG A 26 11.90 -3.15 -6.42
C ARG A 26 11.26 -3.91 -5.27
N ALA A 27 10.89 -5.16 -5.51
CA ALA A 27 10.83 -6.17 -4.45
C ALA A 27 12.25 -6.23 -3.87
N THR A 28 12.50 -5.46 -2.80
CA THR A 28 13.85 -5.32 -2.23
C THR A 28 13.79 -5.67 -0.76
N LEU A 29 14.70 -6.56 -0.37
CA LEU A 29 14.80 -7.17 0.95
C LEU A 29 15.89 -6.53 1.83
N GLN A 30 16.32 -5.28 1.60
CA GLN A 30 17.49 -4.76 2.31
C GLN A 30 17.20 -3.82 3.49
N ASN A 31 17.77 -4.26 4.63
CA ASN A 31 18.28 -3.53 5.80
C ASN A 31 17.28 -3.01 6.84
N SER A 32 16.72 -3.92 7.65
CA SER A 32 16.83 -3.92 9.13
C SER A 32 16.08 -5.11 9.80
N VAL A 33 16.82 -5.97 10.54
CA VAL A 33 16.41 -6.77 11.73
C VAL A 33 15.43 -7.97 11.45
N PRO A 34 15.51 -9.12 12.16
CA PRO A 34 15.02 -10.48 11.78
C PRO A 34 13.59 -10.65 11.25
N ARG A 35 12.71 -9.67 11.46
CA ARG A 35 11.35 -9.62 10.92
C ARG A 35 11.35 -9.60 9.39
N VAL A 36 12.34 -8.97 8.76
CA VAL A 36 12.41 -8.80 7.29
C VAL A 36 12.66 -10.13 6.58
N GLU A 37 13.55 -10.98 7.10
CA GLU A 37 13.83 -12.31 6.52
C GLU A 37 12.60 -13.23 6.60
N GLN A 38 11.84 -13.13 7.69
CA GLN A 38 10.62 -13.91 7.86
C GLN A 38 9.55 -13.51 6.84
N VAL A 39 9.30 -12.21 6.64
CA VAL A 39 8.28 -11.75 5.68
C VAL A 39 8.71 -11.92 4.22
N ALA A 40 10.01 -11.96 3.94
CA ALA A 40 10.55 -12.18 2.61
C ALA A 40 10.13 -13.52 1.97
N THR A 41 9.86 -14.52 2.81
CA THR A 41 9.47 -15.87 2.38
C THR A 41 7.96 -16.05 2.29
N LEU A 42 7.18 -15.05 2.70
CA LEU A 42 5.73 -15.11 2.67
C LEU A 42 5.20 -14.79 1.27
N ALA A 43 4.16 -15.50 0.88
CA ALA A 43 3.38 -15.18 -0.32
C ALA A 43 2.41 -14.00 -0.09
N ASP A 44 2.09 -13.69 1.17
CA ASP A 44 1.21 -12.60 1.58
C ASP A 44 1.55 -12.21 3.04
N PRO A 45 1.88 -10.94 3.34
CA PRO A 45 1.99 -9.80 2.44
C PRO A 45 3.27 -9.79 1.59
N ILE A 46 3.18 -9.34 0.33
CA ILE A 46 4.30 -9.12 -0.58
C ILE A 46 4.81 -7.68 -0.43
N HIS A 47 6.01 -7.52 0.12
CA HIS A 47 6.59 -6.21 0.42
C HIS A 47 7.43 -5.64 -0.74
N PHE A 48 7.29 -4.33 -0.96
CA PHE A 48 8.07 -3.54 -1.90
C PHE A 48 8.81 -2.42 -1.18
N ALA A 49 10.07 -2.20 -1.55
CA ALA A 49 10.82 -1.04 -1.09
C ALA A 49 10.67 0.11 -2.09
N VAL A 50 10.48 1.32 -1.58
CA VAL A 50 10.53 2.55 -2.36
C VAL A 50 11.95 3.07 -2.31
N VAL A 51 12.64 3.01 -3.45
CA VAL A 51 14.03 3.46 -3.59
C VAL A 51 14.06 4.80 -4.32
N ASP A 52 14.67 5.79 -3.68
CA ASP A 52 15.03 7.06 -4.32
C ASP A 52 16.18 6.77 -5.31
N GLN A 53 15.90 6.88 -6.61
CA GLN A 53 16.89 6.58 -7.64
C GLN A 53 18.07 7.55 -7.67
N GLN A 54 17.86 8.82 -7.30
CA GLN A 54 18.93 9.81 -7.29
C GLN A 54 19.93 9.52 -6.17
N ARG A 55 19.43 9.07 -5.01
CA ARG A 55 20.24 8.80 -3.82
C ARG A 55 20.67 7.34 -3.68
N GLY A 56 20.02 6.43 -4.42
CA GLY A 56 20.23 4.98 -4.27
C GLY A 56 19.82 4.44 -2.90
N LYS A 57 18.90 5.11 -2.19
CA LYS A 57 18.51 4.75 -0.82
C LYS A 57 17.04 4.36 -0.73
N ALA A 58 16.75 3.33 0.05
CA ALA A 58 15.38 3.01 0.44
C ALA A 58 14.84 4.12 1.36
N VAL A 59 13.71 4.71 0.97
CA VAL A 59 13.07 5.83 1.68
C VAL A 59 11.65 5.49 2.16
N GLY A 60 11.21 4.25 1.95
CA GLY A 60 9.98 3.71 2.51
C GLY A 60 9.66 2.31 1.98
N SER A 61 8.50 1.80 2.39
CA SER A 61 7.95 0.54 1.91
C SER A 61 6.41 0.58 1.85
N LEU A 62 5.85 -0.33 1.06
CA LEU A 62 4.43 -0.63 0.98
C LEU A 62 4.27 -2.08 0.53
N ALA A 63 3.13 -2.70 0.82
CA ALA A 63 2.91 -4.11 0.52
C ALA A 63 1.56 -4.37 -0.15
N LEU A 64 1.54 -5.41 -0.99
CA LEU A 64 0.31 -6.05 -1.44
C LEU A 64 -0.05 -7.15 -0.44
N MET A 65 -1.30 -7.17 0.01
CA MET A 65 -1.77 -8.11 1.01
C MET A 65 -3.22 -8.52 0.82
N ARG A 66 -3.65 -9.56 1.54
CA ARG A 66 -5.01 -10.12 1.47
C ARG A 66 -5.37 -10.45 0.01
N ILE A 67 -4.47 -11.15 -0.66
CA ILE A 67 -4.54 -11.45 -2.08
C ILE A 67 -5.60 -12.53 -2.31
N ASP A 68 -6.65 -12.18 -3.04
CA ASP A 68 -7.65 -13.13 -3.54
C ASP A 68 -7.49 -13.26 -5.05
N ILE A 69 -6.77 -14.30 -5.46
CA ILE A 69 -6.47 -14.59 -6.87
C ILE A 69 -7.76 -14.91 -7.63
N ALA A 70 -8.67 -15.69 -7.03
CA ALA A 70 -9.91 -16.14 -7.68
C ALA A 70 -10.83 -14.98 -8.02
N HIS A 71 -10.86 -13.94 -7.17
CA HIS A 71 -11.67 -12.75 -7.39
C HIS A 71 -10.87 -11.54 -7.93
N GLY A 72 -9.56 -11.67 -8.16
CA GLY A 72 -8.71 -10.58 -8.63
C GLY A 72 -8.78 -9.35 -7.72
N VAL A 73 -8.70 -9.58 -6.39
CA VAL A 73 -8.74 -8.53 -5.36
C VAL A 73 -7.43 -8.53 -4.59
N VAL A 74 -6.89 -7.35 -4.35
CA VAL A 74 -5.71 -7.17 -3.48
C VAL A 74 -5.81 -5.86 -2.71
N GLU A 75 -5.24 -5.84 -1.52
CA GLU A 75 -5.16 -4.66 -0.66
C GLU A 75 -3.74 -4.09 -0.65
N VAL A 76 -3.62 -2.76 -0.67
CA VAL A 76 -2.38 -2.08 -0.31
C VAL A 76 -2.36 -1.78 1.17
N GLY A 77 -1.31 -2.25 1.84
CA GLY A 77 -1.11 -2.08 3.27
C GLY A 77 0.36 -1.93 3.61
N HIS A 78 0.68 -1.99 4.90
CA HIS A 78 2.04 -1.81 5.43
C HIS A 78 2.78 -0.61 4.81
N VAL A 79 2.08 0.51 4.63
CA VAL A 79 2.64 1.73 4.05
C VAL A 79 3.48 2.46 5.12
N HIS A 80 4.79 2.40 4.97
CA HIS A 80 5.77 3.02 5.87
C HIS A 80 6.68 3.96 5.08
N PHE A 81 6.34 5.25 5.05
CA PHE A 81 7.11 6.26 4.33
C PHE A 81 7.94 7.08 5.30
N SER A 82 9.24 7.19 5.04
CA SER A 82 10.11 8.11 5.80
C SER A 82 9.68 9.57 5.60
N PRO A 83 10.13 10.50 6.45
CA PRO A 83 9.92 11.93 6.23
C PRO A 83 10.44 12.44 4.87
N LEU A 84 11.46 11.78 4.31
CA LEU A 84 12.01 12.10 2.99
C LEU A 84 11.05 11.75 1.85
N LEU A 85 10.16 10.78 2.07
CA LEU A 85 9.20 10.30 1.08
C LEU A 85 7.81 10.89 1.31
N SER A 86 7.38 11.04 2.56
CA SER A 86 6.02 11.45 2.91
C SER A 86 5.67 12.83 2.34
N ARG A 87 4.47 12.94 1.76
CA ARG A 87 3.93 14.19 1.16
C ARG A 87 4.74 14.73 -0.03
N THR A 88 5.50 13.87 -0.72
CA THR A 88 6.20 14.21 -1.96
C THR A 88 5.53 13.62 -3.20
N ALA A 89 5.96 14.04 -4.39
CA ALA A 89 5.55 13.41 -5.65
C ALA A 89 5.99 11.93 -5.72
N MET A 90 7.18 11.63 -5.20
CA MET A 90 7.74 10.27 -5.11
C MET A 90 6.81 9.32 -4.33
N ALA A 91 6.18 9.78 -3.24
CA ALA A 91 5.20 8.98 -2.51
C ALA A 91 3.94 8.66 -3.33
N THR A 92 3.50 9.60 -4.16
CA THR A 92 2.32 9.41 -5.04
C THR A 92 2.66 8.44 -6.17
N GLU A 93 3.84 8.61 -6.75
CA GLU A 93 4.36 7.74 -7.81
C GLU A 93 4.58 6.31 -7.33
N ALA A 94 5.09 6.09 -6.11
CA ALA A 94 5.21 4.76 -5.52
C ALA A 94 3.86 4.03 -5.44
N HIS A 95 2.79 4.73 -5.04
CA HIS A 95 1.45 4.14 -5.05
C HIS A 95 0.93 3.90 -6.47
N TRP A 96 1.18 4.85 -7.38
CA TRP A 96 0.75 4.75 -8.77
C TRP A 96 1.40 3.56 -9.48
N LEU A 97 2.71 3.36 -9.33
CA LEU A 97 3.43 2.22 -9.90
C LEU A 97 2.90 0.89 -9.36
N LEU A 98 2.63 0.79 -8.05
CA LEU A 98 2.12 -0.45 -7.48
C LEU A 98 0.69 -0.73 -7.96
N MET A 99 -0.14 0.31 -8.02
CA MET A 99 -1.49 0.22 -8.57
C MET A 99 -1.47 -0.17 -10.05
N GLN A 100 -0.58 0.42 -10.85
CA GLN A 100 -0.41 0.08 -12.26
C GLN A 100 0.02 -1.38 -12.42
N TYR A 101 0.98 -1.86 -11.63
CA TYR A 101 1.39 -3.27 -11.63
C TYR A 101 0.19 -4.20 -11.34
N VAL A 102 -0.63 -3.87 -10.35
CA VAL A 102 -1.83 -4.66 -10.00
C VAL A 102 -2.84 -4.71 -11.15
N PHE A 103 -3.13 -3.58 -11.80
CA PHE A 103 -4.13 -3.54 -12.88
C PHE A 103 -3.58 -4.05 -14.22
N ASP A 104 -2.46 -3.49 -14.67
CA ASP A 104 -1.96 -3.69 -16.03
C ASP A 104 -1.15 -4.98 -16.17
N THR A 105 -0.42 -5.39 -15.11
CA THR A 105 0.45 -6.58 -15.15
C THR A 105 -0.22 -7.81 -14.55
N LEU A 106 -0.83 -7.68 -13.37
CA LEU A 106 -1.50 -8.81 -12.71
C LEU A 106 -2.94 -9.03 -13.21
N GLY A 107 -3.56 -8.04 -13.87
CA GLY A 107 -4.92 -8.14 -14.40
C GLY A 107 -6.00 -8.16 -13.31
N TYR A 108 -5.71 -7.65 -12.11
CA TYR A 108 -6.67 -7.64 -11.01
C TYR A 108 -7.76 -6.61 -11.28
N ARG A 109 -8.96 -6.83 -10.74
CA ARG A 109 -10.11 -5.94 -10.95
C ARG A 109 -10.38 -4.99 -9.78
N ARG A 110 -9.73 -5.20 -8.64
CA ARG A 110 -9.97 -4.43 -7.42
C ARG A 110 -8.69 -4.24 -6.61
N TYR A 111 -8.40 -2.98 -6.33
CA TYR A 111 -7.32 -2.53 -5.45
C TYR A 111 -7.93 -1.84 -4.22
N GLU A 112 -7.74 -2.42 -3.04
CA GLU A 112 -8.32 -1.96 -1.77
C GLU A 112 -7.32 -1.15 -0.95
N TRP A 113 -7.81 -0.14 -0.23
CA TRP A 113 -7.08 0.54 0.83
C TRP A 113 -7.89 0.48 2.12
N LYS A 114 -7.30 0.02 3.21
CA LYS A 114 -7.90 0.12 4.54
C LYS A 114 -7.04 0.96 5.49
N CYS A 115 -7.69 1.78 6.29
CA CYS A 115 -7.01 2.52 7.35
C CYS A 115 -7.90 2.68 8.58
N ASN A 116 -7.28 2.87 9.74
CA ASN A 116 -8.00 3.29 10.94
C ASN A 116 -8.76 4.59 10.63
N SER A 117 -10.05 4.63 10.99
CA SER A 117 -10.93 5.78 10.78
C SER A 117 -10.44 7.09 11.43
N LEU A 118 -9.58 7.00 12.46
CA LEU A 118 -8.93 8.15 13.08
C LEU A 118 -7.66 8.61 12.35
N ASN A 119 -7.14 7.81 11.42
CA ASN A 119 -5.97 8.15 10.61
C ASN A 119 -6.35 9.04 9.42
N ILE A 120 -6.67 10.30 9.75
CA ILE A 120 -7.04 11.35 8.78
C ILE A 120 -5.96 11.53 7.69
N PRO A 121 -4.65 11.49 7.97
CA PRO A 121 -3.62 11.54 6.91
C PRO A 121 -3.74 10.41 5.89
N SER A 122 -3.93 9.16 6.34
CA SER A 122 -4.09 8.01 5.44
C SER A 122 -5.37 8.10 4.61
N ALA A 123 -6.51 8.46 5.24
CA ALA A 123 -7.76 8.67 4.52
C ALA A 123 -7.67 9.78 3.46
N ARG A 124 -6.93 10.86 3.75
CA ARG A 124 -6.64 11.92 2.76
C ARG A 124 -5.79 11.41 1.60
N ALA A 125 -4.81 10.54 1.87
CA ALA A 125 -3.99 9.93 0.82
C ALA A 125 -4.83 9.03 -0.11
N ALA A 126 -5.68 8.16 0.45
CA ALA A 126 -6.59 7.32 -0.33
C ALA A 126 -7.49 8.16 -1.26
N ARG A 127 -8.13 9.21 -0.73
CA ARG A 127 -8.94 10.13 -1.54
C ARG A 127 -8.14 10.82 -2.65
N ARG A 128 -6.95 11.34 -2.32
CA ARG A 128 -6.08 12.02 -3.29
C ARG A 128 -5.67 11.09 -4.44
N LEU A 129 -5.44 9.81 -4.13
CA LEU A 129 -5.05 8.81 -5.12
C LEU A 129 -6.23 8.36 -5.99
N GLY A 130 -7.47 8.71 -5.65
CA GLY A 130 -8.67 8.39 -6.43
C GLY A 130 -9.44 7.17 -5.93
N PHE A 131 -9.13 6.68 -4.73
CA PHE A 131 -9.95 5.63 -4.14
C PHE A 131 -11.33 6.16 -3.72
N GLN A 132 -12.36 5.39 -4.00
CA GLN A 132 -13.75 5.64 -3.61
C GLN A 132 -14.04 5.02 -2.25
N TYR A 133 -14.68 5.76 -1.34
CA TYR A 133 -15.09 5.27 -0.03
C TYR A 133 -16.18 4.22 -0.17
N GLU A 134 -16.03 3.07 0.48
CA GLU A 134 -17.06 2.02 0.47
C GLU A 134 -17.70 1.76 1.83
N GLY A 135 -17.04 2.13 2.93
CA GLY A 135 -17.67 1.97 4.24
C GLY A 135 -16.70 1.99 5.43
N ARG A 136 -17.30 1.96 6.62
CA ARG A 136 -16.62 1.89 7.91
C ARG A 136 -17.04 0.61 8.64
N PHE A 137 -16.08 -0.25 8.94
CA PHE A 137 -16.28 -1.46 9.73
C PHE A 137 -16.48 -1.09 11.19
N ARG A 138 -17.68 -1.33 11.74
CA ARG A 138 -18.07 -0.95 13.11
C ARG A 138 -17.38 -1.78 14.20
N ARG A 139 -16.96 -2.99 13.86
CA ARG A 139 -16.02 -3.84 14.61
C ARG A 139 -14.98 -4.29 13.59
N GLY A 140 -13.70 -4.12 13.88
CA GLY A 140 -12.65 -4.62 12.98
C GLY A 140 -12.89 -6.11 12.75
N ALA A 141 -12.73 -6.58 11.50
CA ALA A 141 -12.56 -8.01 11.27
C ALA A 141 -11.37 -8.42 12.15
N GLY A 142 -11.60 -9.36 13.08
CA GLY A 142 -10.58 -9.80 14.02
C GLY A 142 -9.31 -10.21 13.28
N GLU A 143 -8.18 -9.76 13.79
CA GLU A 143 -6.91 -10.49 13.71
C GLU A 143 -7.04 -11.84 14.43
#